data_AF-A0A4V2W7E4-F1
#
_entry.id   AF-A0A4V2W7E4-F1
#
_cell.length_a   1.000
_cell.length_b   1.000
_cell.length_c   1.000
_cell.angle_alpha   90.00
_cell.angle_beta   90.00
_cell.angle_gamma   90.00
#
_symmetry.space_group_name_H-M   'P 1'
#
loop_
_entity.id
_entity.type
_entity.pdbx_description
1 polymer ?
#
loop_
_entity_poly.entity_id
_entity_poly.type
_entity_poly.pdbx_seq_one_letter_code
_entity_poly.pdbx_strand_id
1 'polypeptide(L)'
;MRGRRVPGAPGHESPHCLGKQIASCGTANHQTGTTFFTDGTSGWTQTCQNQMLATYVPPPPVQTFDQEAYNQQFAEEYWRTHPRPTFDPDSADGYGPDQELPPACLRLEGVDC
;
A
#
# COMPACT_ATOMS: atom_id res chain seq x y z
N MET A 1 -37.75 -3.68 -28.00
CA MET A 1 -36.44 -3.12 -27.57
C MET A 1 -35.37 -4.18 -27.80
N ARG A 2 -34.34 -3.93 -28.62
CA ARG A 2 -33.28 -4.93 -28.87
C ARG A 2 -32.25 -4.84 -27.73
N GLY A 3 -32.20 -5.86 -26.88
CA GLY A 3 -31.23 -5.96 -25.79
C GLY A 3 -29.79 -5.97 -26.35
N ARG A 4 -28.98 -5.01 -25.91
CA ARG A 4 -27.56 -4.93 -26.27
C ARG A 4 -26.84 -6.08 -25.55
N ARG A 5 -26.13 -6.92 -26.30
CA ARG A 5 -25.39 -8.05 -25.74
C ARG A 5 -24.11 -7.56 -25.06
N VAL A 6 -23.81 -8.09 -23.87
CA VAL A 6 -22.64 -7.70 -23.07
C VAL A 6 -21.68 -8.88 -22.92
N PRO A 7 -20.38 -8.70 -23.16
CA PRO A 7 -19.37 -9.73 -22.93
C PRO A 7 -19.02 -9.86 -21.43
N GLY A 8 -18.84 -11.11 -20.98
CA GLY A 8 -18.39 -11.48 -19.63
C GLY A 8 -16.88 -11.31 -19.39
N ALA A 9 -16.40 -11.83 -18.26
CA ALA A 9 -15.03 -11.66 -17.77
C ALA A 9 -13.96 -12.33 -18.64
N PRO A 10 -12.88 -11.61 -19.03
CA PRO A 10 -11.71 -12.23 -19.65
C PRO A 10 -11.08 -13.26 -18.70
N GLY A 11 -10.86 -14.49 -19.18
CA GLY A 11 -10.12 -15.52 -18.45
C GLY A 11 -10.89 -16.32 -17.40
N HIS A 12 -12.15 -15.96 -17.10
CA HIS A 12 -13.02 -16.74 -16.20
C HIS A 12 -14.05 -17.59 -16.94
N GLU A 13 -14.33 -17.26 -18.21
CA GLU A 13 -15.15 -18.00 -19.17
C GLU A 13 -14.77 -17.54 -20.59
N SER A 14 -15.01 -18.36 -21.62
CA SER A 14 -14.89 -17.92 -23.00
C SER A 14 -15.77 -16.68 -23.22
N PRO A 15 -15.26 -15.57 -23.81
CA PRO A 15 -16.02 -14.34 -23.99
C PRO A 15 -17.30 -14.62 -24.79
N HIS A 16 -18.43 -14.69 -24.10
CA HIS A 16 -19.72 -14.92 -24.71
C HIS A 16 -20.69 -13.82 -24.27
N CYS A 17 -21.64 -13.53 -25.15
CA CYS A 17 -22.71 -12.59 -24.87
C CYS A 17 -23.64 -13.22 -23.84
N LEU A 18 -23.74 -12.63 -22.65
CA LEU A 18 -24.53 -13.18 -21.53
C LEU A 18 -26.05 -13.17 -21.78
N GLY A 19 -26.54 -12.57 -22.88
CA GLY A 19 -27.97 -12.46 -23.19
C GLY A 19 -28.79 -11.63 -22.19
N LYS A 20 -28.15 -11.06 -21.16
CA LYS A 20 -28.75 -10.26 -20.09
C LYS A 20 -28.65 -8.77 -20.40
N GLN A 21 -29.60 -8.00 -19.86
CA GLN A 21 -29.56 -6.53 -19.91
C GLN A 21 -28.95 -5.99 -18.62
N ILE A 22 -28.07 -4.99 -18.76
CA ILE A 22 -27.51 -4.26 -17.62
C ILE A 22 -28.60 -3.37 -17.03
N ALA A 23 -28.83 -3.49 -15.72
CA ALA A 23 -29.60 -2.53 -14.95
C ALA A 23 -28.69 -1.39 -14.47
N SER A 24 -27.55 -1.71 -13.87
CA SER A 24 -26.55 -0.74 -13.42
C SER A 24 -25.16 -1.34 -13.31
N CYS A 25 -24.14 -0.49 -13.37
CA CYS A 25 -22.78 -0.86 -13.03
C CYS A 25 -22.52 -0.65 -11.53
N GLY A 26 -21.55 -1.38 -10.99
CA GLY A 26 -21.07 -1.22 -9.62
C GLY A 26 -20.55 0.19 -9.35
N THR A 27 -20.59 0.57 -8.07
CA THR A 27 -20.00 1.82 -7.56
C THR A 27 -18.57 1.60 -7.06
N ALA A 28 -17.92 2.64 -6.54
CA ALA A 28 -16.58 2.55 -5.94
C ALA A 28 -16.46 1.53 -4.79
N ASN A 29 -17.57 1.10 -4.19
CA ASN A 29 -17.60 0.10 -3.12
C ASN A 29 -17.70 -1.35 -3.64
N HIS A 30 -17.73 -1.55 -4.96
CA HIS A 30 -17.84 -2.86 -5.60
C HIS A 30 -16.56 -3.19 -6.37
N GLN A 31 -16.30 -4.49 -6.58
CA GLN A 31 -15.18 -4.92 -7.42
C GLN A 31 -15.31 -4.33 -8.84
N THR A 32 -14.20 -3.90 -9.44
CA THR A 32 -14.21 -3.29 -10.77
C THR A 32 -14.80 -4.24 -11.82
N GLY A 33 -15.83 -3.76 -12.53
CA GLY A 33 -16.59 -4.53 -13.52
C GLY A 33 -17.83 -5.23 -12.98
N THR A 34 -18.10 -5.13 -11.66
CA THR A 34 -19.38 -5.55 -11.07
C THR A 34 -20.54 -4.95 -11.87
N THR A 35 -21.47 -5.81 -12.25
CA THR A 35 -22.63 -5.50 -13.09
C THR A 35 -23.87 -6.07 -12.43
N PHE A 36 -24.90 -5.26 -12.28
CA PHE A 36 -26.23 -5.68 -11.85
C PHE A 36 -27.12 -5.79 -13.09
N PHE A 37 -27.75 -6.95 -13.27
CA PHE A 37 -28.62 -7.23 -14.40
C PHE A 37 -30.09 -7.00 -14.05
N THR A 38 -30.93 -6.76 -15.06
CA THR A 38 -32.37 -6.49 -14.89
C THR A 38 -33.16 -7.69 -14.36
N ASP A 39 -32.59 -8.89 -14.42
CA ASP A 39 -33.19 -10.12 -13.86
C ASP A 39 -32.85 -10.33 -12.38
N GLY A 40 -32.23 -9.34 -11.74
CA GLY A 40 -31.85 -9.38 -10.32
C GLY A 40 -30.52 -10.10 -10.04
N THR A 41 -29.89 -10.70 -11.05
CA THR A 41 -28.56 -11.31 -10.88
C THR A 41 -27.45 -10.27 -10.95
N SER A 42 -26.29 -10.59 -10.36
CA SER A 42 -25.07 -9.82 -10.54
C SER A 42 -24.00 -10.67 -11.24
N GLY A 43 -23.03 -9.99 -11.83
CA GLY A 43 -21.89 -10.62 -12.44
C GLY A 43 -20.86 -9.59 -12.85
N TRP A 44 -20.05 -9.93 -13.84
CA TRP A 44 -19.01 -9.06 -14.34
C TRP A 44 -19.21 -8.78 -15.83
N THR A 45 -19.01 -7.54 -16.27
CA THR A 45 -18.99 -7.20 -17.71
C THR A 45 -17.89 -6.21 -18.05
N GLN A 46 -17.35 -6.32 -19.28
CA GLN A 46 -16.33 -5.41 -19.78
C GLN A 46 -16.86 -3.97 -19.84
N THR A 47 -18.14 -3.81 -20.17
CA THR A 47 -18.79 -2.49 -20.23
C THR A 47 -18.76 -1.79 -18.88
N CYS A 48 -19.13 -2.49 -17.80
CA CYS A 48 -19.06 -1.90 -16.47
C CYS A 48 -17.63 -1.73 -15.96
N GLN A 49 -16.69 -2.60 -16.35
CA GLN A 49 -15.28 -2.37 -16.04
C GLN A 49 -14.81 -1.04 -16.62
N ASN A 50 -15.08 -0.81 -17.91
CA ASN A 50 -14.66 0.41 -18.59
C ASN A 50 -15.31 1.65 -17.97
N GLN A 51 -16.60 1.59 -17.62
CA GLN A 51 -17.32 2.70 -16.99
C GLN A 51 -16.79 3.01 -15.58
N MET A 52 -16.53 1.98 -14.78
CA MET A 52 -15.99 2.15 -13.43
C MET A 52 -14.55 2.70 -13.48
N LEU A 53 -13.71 2.20 -14.40
CA LEU A 53 -12.35 2.71 -14.60
C LEU A 53 -12.34 4.15 -15.12
N ALA A 54 -13.29 4.54 -15.97
CA ALA A 54 -13.41 5.93 -16.42
C ALA A 54 -13.73 6.91 -15.29
N THR A 55 -14.28 6.42 -14.18
CA THR A 55 -14.61 7.21 -12.98
C THR A 55 -13.62 6.98 -11.84
N TYR A 56 -12.67 6.04 -12.00
CA TYR A 56 -11.70 5.70 -10.97
C TYR A 56 -10.66 6.81 -10.83
N VAL A 57 -10.61 7.41 -9.64
CA VAL A 57 -9.51 8.28 -9.22
C VAL A 57 -8.56 7.42 -8.40
N PRO A 58 -7.32 7.19 -8.85
CA PRO A 58 -6.36 6.46 -8.03
C PRO A 58 -6.18 7.19 -6.70
N PRO A 59 -6.08 6.46 -5.58
CA PRO A 59 -5.75 7.09 -4.32
C PRO A 59 -4.43 7.85 -4.48
N PRO A 60 -4.26 9.00 -3.79
CA PRO A 60 -2.97 9.68 -3.78
C PRO A 60 -1.89 8.69 -3.31
N PRO A 61 -0.66 8.81 -3.82
CA PRO A 61 0.45 8.01 -3.30
C PRO A 61 0.49 8.22 -1.79
N VAL A 62 0.46 7.11 -1.04
CA VAL A 62 0.66 7.17 0.40
C VAL A 62 2.06 7.71 0.62
N GLN A 63 2.19 8.81 1.35
CA GLN A 63 3.50 9.33 1.76
C GLN A 63 4.18 8.23 2.59
N THR A 64 5.21 7.61 2.06
CA THR A 64 6.02 6.65 2.81
C THR A 64 7.01 7.44 3.63
N PHE A 65 6.95 7.31 4.96
CA PHE A 65 8.03 7.80 5.81
C PHE A 65 9.27 6.95 5.54
N ASP A 66 10.35 7.59 5.10
CA ASP A 66 11.63 6.93 4.96
C ASP A 66 12.30 6.88 6.34
N GLN A 67 11.96 5.84 7.08
CA GLN A 67 12.47 5.58 8.43
C GLN A 67 14.00 5.50 8.44
N GLU A 68 14.62 4.98 7.36
CA GLU A 68 16.07 4.84 7.27
C GLU A 68 16.74 6.20 7.05
N ALA A 69 16.18 7.06 6.18
CA ALA A 69 16.65 8.43 6.02
C ALA A 69 16.49 9.25 7.30
N TYR A 70 15.42 9.04 8.07
CA TYR A 70 15.23 9.68 9.37
C TYR A 70 16.27 9.21 10.40
N ASN A 71 16.48 7.90 10.52
CA ASN A 71 17.47 7.33 11.43
C ASN A 71 18.88 7.86 11.12
N GLN A 72 19.23 8.02 9.84
CA GLN A 72 20.51 8.62 9.42
C GLN A 72 20.63 10.09 9.84
N GLN A 73 19.60 10.91 9.61
CA GLN A 73 19.59 12.32 10.02
C GLN A 73 19.72 12.46 11.54
N PHE A 74 19.00 11.64 12.30
CA PHE A 74 19.09 11.61 13.75
C PHE A 74 20.51 11.25 14.22
N ALA A 75 21.11 10.22 13.63
CA ALA A 75 22.48 9.81 13.95
C ALA A 75 23.48 10.95 13.69
N GLU A 76 23.39 11.63 12.54
CA GLU A 76 24.26 12.75 12.20
C GLU A 76 24.14 13.91 13.19
N GLU A 77 22.92 14.29 13.56
CA GLU A 77 22.68 15.37 14.52
C GLU A 77 23.16 15.01 15.93
N TYR A 78 22.92 13.76 16.36
CA TYR A 78 23.40 13.26 17.64
C TYR A 78 24.93 13.29 17.71
N TRP A 79 25.63 12.76 16.70
CA TRP A 79 27.09 12.71 16.66
C TRP A 79 27.76 14.07 16.41
N ARG A 80 27.02 15.06 15.90
CA ARG A 80 27.50 16.44 15.81
C ARG A 80 27.63 17.09 17.19
N THR A 81 26.77 16.72 18.13
CA THR A 81 26.64 17.40 19.44
C THR A 81 27.20 16.59 20.60
N HIS A 82 27.39 15.28 20.43
CA HIS A 82 27.89 14.39 21.48
C HIS A 82 29.27 13.82 21.13
N PRO A 83 30.18 13.68 22.12
CA PRO A 83 31.45 13.01 21.91
C PRO A 83 31.19 11.56 21.48
N ARG A 84 31.93 11.08 20.47
CA ARG A 84 31.86 9.68 20.08
C ARG A 84 32.41 8.85 21.23
N PRO A 85 31.65 7.88 21.75
CA PRO A 85 32.10 7.07 22.86
C PRO A 85 33.30 6.21 22.43
N THR A 86 34.16 5.89 23.39
CA THR A 86 35.32 5.04 23.14
C THR A 86 35.03 3.62 23.58
N PHE A 87 35.38 2.66 22.74
CA PHE A 87 35.26 1.26 23.10
C PHE A 87 36.19 0.91 24.27
N ASP A 88 35.65 0.25 25.29
CA ASP A 88 36.38 -0.30 26.44
C ASP A 88 36.15 -1.82 26.50
N PRO A 89 37.19 -2.65 26.22
CA PRO A 89 37.05 -4.11 26.22
C PRO A 89 36.84 -4.70 27.63
N ASP A 90 37.16 -3.97 28.70
CA ASP A 90 36.98 -4.43 30.08
C ASP A 90 35.59 -4.05 30.64
N SER A 91 34.74 -3.39 29.83
CA SER A 91 33.36 -3.05 30.18
C SER A 91 32.33 -4.02 29.59
N ALA A 92 31.31 -4.33 30.38
CA ALA A 92 30.23 -5.27 30.01
C ALA A 92 29.36 -4.77 28.85
N ASP A 93 29.22 -3.45 28.68
CA ASP A 93 28.43 -2.83 27.62
C ASP A 93 29.30 -2.30 26.46
N GLY A 94 30.62 -2.51 26.53
CA GLY A 94 31.61 -2.03 25.57
C GLY A 94 31.96 -0.55 25.69
N TYR A 95 31.46 0.14 26.73
CA TYR A 95 31.68 1.57 26.97
C TYR A 95 32.26 1.80 28.37
N GLY A 96 33.17 2.78 28.52
CA GLY A 96 33.78 3.06 29.82
C GLY A 96 32.76 3.49 30.90
N PRO A 97 33.05 3.26 32.19
CA PRO A 97 32.09 3.43 33.29
C PRO A 97 31.53 4.84 33.51
N ASP A 98 32.14 5.87 32.91
CA ASP A 98 31.73 7.28 33.04
C ASP A 98 31.30 7.89 31.68
N GLN A 99 30.92 7.07 30.70
CA GLN A 99 30.47 7.55 29.38
C GLN A 99 28.95 7.62 29.30
N GLU A 100 28.43 8.74 28.81
CA GLU A 100 27.02 8.87 28.46
C GLU A 100 26.71 7.92 27.29
N LEU A 101 25.74 7.03 27.50
CA LEU A 101 25.36 6.02 26.52
C LEU A 101 24.52 6.66 25.41
N PRO A 102 24.85 6.41 24.13
CA PRO A 102 24.01 6.84 23.03
C PRO A 102 22.59 6.24 23.10
N PRO A 103 21.58 6.88 22.49
CA PRO A 103 20.26 6.31 22.30
C PRO A 103 20.30 4.88 21.76
N ALA A 104 19.37 4.04 22.19
CA ALA A 104 19.31 2.63 21.81
C ALA A 104 19.27 2.44 20.27
N CYS A 105 18.59 3.34 19.55
CA CYS A 105 18.51 3.30 18.09
C CYS A 105 19.86 3.52 17.38
N LEU A 106 20.86 4.08 18.07
CA LEU A 106 22.23 4.22 17.56
C LEU A 106 23.16 3.07 17.96
N ARG A 107 22.67 2.15 18.81
CA ARG A 107 23.45 1.05 19.40
C ARG A 107 22.95 -0.33 19.01
N LEU A 108 21.68 -0.45 18.65
CA LEU A 108 21.00 -1.72 18.41
C LEU A 108 20.40 -1.73 17.00
N GLU A 109 20.61 -2.83 16.29
CA GLU A 109 19.97 -3.04 14.99
C GLU A 109 18.46 -3.24 15.16
N GLY A 110 17.67 -2.66 14.24
CA GLY A 110 16.21 -2.80 14.22
C GLY A 110 15.46 -1.98 15.26
N VAL A 111 16.11 -0.98 15.87
CA VAL A 111 15.47 -0.01 16.76
C VAL A 111 15.39 1.33 16.03
N ASP A 112 14.17 1.83 15.82
CA ASP A 112 13.94 3.11 15.17
C ASP A 112 14.35 4.27 16.07
N CYS A 113 14.99 5.27 15.46
CA CYS A 113 15.04 6.62 15.98
C CYS A 113 13.73 7.31 15.55
#